data_AF-A0A7W0S4L5-F1
#
_entry.id   AF-A0A7W0S4L5-F1
#
_cell.length_a   1.000
_cell.length_b   1.000
_cell.length_c   1.000
_cell.angle_alpha   90.00
_cell.angle_beta   90.00
_cell.angle_gamma   90.00
#
_symmetry.space_group_name_H-M   'P 1'
#
loop_
_entity.id
_entity.type
_entity.pdbx_description
1 polymer ?
#
loop_
_entity_poly.entity_id
_entity_poly.type
_entity_poly.pdbx_seq_one_letter_code
_entity_poly.pdbx_strand_id
1 'polypeptide(L)' 'MRRAVKEAAALGVRELFRYTSTARRLYERLGWTVLREDAYQGEQVAVMALRLA' A
#
# COMPACT_ATOMS: atom_id res chain seq x y z
N MET A 1 -10.19 -5.45 0.68
CA MET A 1 -9.38 -4.19 0.69
C MET A 1 -10.21 -2.92 0.71
N ARG A 2 -11.24 -2.79 -0.14
CA ARG A 2 -12.09 -1.58 -0.20
C ARG A 2 -12.69 -1.16 1.15
N ARG A 3 -13.09 -2.12 2.00
CA ARG A 3 -13.61 -1.86 3.34
C ARG A 3 -12.61 -1.13 4.24
N ALA A 4 -11.40 -1.67 4.40
CA ALA A 4 -10.36 -1.05 5.24
C ALA A 4 -9.97 0.35 4.77
N VAL A 5 -9.91 0.57 3.44
CA VAL A 5 -9.64 1.89 2.85
C VAL A 5 -10.77 2.87 3.20
N LYS A 6 -12.04 2.45 3.09
CA LYS A 6 -13.20 3.26 3.43
C LYS A 6 -13.25 3.62 4.92
N GLU A 7 -12.96 2.65 5.79
CA GLU A 7 -12.91 2.87 7.24
C GLU A 7 -11.77 3.83 7.61
N ALA A 8 -10.59 3.68 7.03
CA ALA A 8 -9.48 4.60 7.24
C ALA A 8 -9.84 6.04 6.82
N ALA A 9 -10.48 6.22 5.66
CA ALA A 9 -10.95 7.53 5.22
C ALA A 9 -11.98 8.13 6.20
N ALA A 10 -12.93 7.31 6.70
CA ALA A 10 -13.90 7.75 7.69
C ALA A 10 -13.28 8.16 9.03
N LEU A 11 -12.08 7.65 9.34
CA LEU A 11 -11.27 8.03 10.50
C LEU A 11 -10.38 9.26 10.23
N GLY A 12 -10.47 9.88 9.06
CA GLY A 12 -9.66 11.05 8.70
C GLY A 12 -8.23 10.73 8.30
N VAL A 13 -7.90 9.46 8.06
CA VAL A 13 -6.59 9.07 7.54
C VAL A 13 -6.44 9.57 6.10
N ARG A 14 -5.34 10.26 5.81
CA ARG A 14 -5.09 10.85 4.49
C ARG A 14 -4.27 9.95 3.56
N GLU A 15 -3.50 9.04 4.13
CA GLU A 15 -2.58 8.19 3.39
C GLU A 15 -2.40 6.86 4.13
N LEU A 16 -2.38 5.77 3.36
CA LEU A 16 -2.10 4.43 3.86
C LEU A 16 -0.78 3.94 3.30
N PHE A 17 -0.01 3.24 4.15
CA PHE A 17 1.24 2.61 3.77
C PHE A 17 1.12 1.09 3.89
N ARG A 18 1.80 0.38 2.99
CA ARG A 18 1.91 -1.08 3.01
C ARG A 18 3.26 -1.49 2.44
N TYR A 19 3.85 -2.55 2.98
CA TYR A 19 4.88 -3.31 2.27
C TYR A 19 4.33 -4.64 1.76
N THR A 20 4.89 -5.16 0.66
CA THR A 20 4.52 -6.49 0.12
C THR A 20 5.69 -7.10 -0.65
N SER A 21 5.92 -8.41 -0.52
CA SER A 21 6.89 -9.14 -1.35
C SER A 21 6.31 -9.68 -2.65
N THR A 22 5.02 -10.05 -2.66
CA THR A 22 4.42 -10.79 -3.80
C THR A 22 3.29 -10.07 -4.53
N ALA A 23 2.64 -9.09 -3.89
CA ALA A 23 1.38 -8.53 -4.40
C ALA A 23 1.51 -7.11 -4.99
N ARG A 24 2.73 -6.66 -5.32
CA ARG A 24 2.98 -5.32 -5.89
C ARG A 24 2.06 -4.98 -7.07
N ARG A 25 2.05 -5.82 -8.11
CA ARG A 25 1.26 -5.61 -9.34
C ARG A 25 -0.25 -5.59 -9.09
N LEU A 26 -0.72 -6.23 -8.02
CA LEU A 26 -2.12 -6.14 -7.62
C LEU A 26 -2.42 -4.74 -7.06
N TYR A 27 -1.57 -4.22 -6.18
CA TYR A 27 -1.79 -2.93 -5.56
C TYR A 27 -1.57 -1.76 -6.51
N GLU A 28 -0.62 -1.84 -7.45
CA GLU A 28 -0.48 -0.85 -8.54
C GLU A 28 -1.80 -0.69 -9.32
N ARG A 29 -2.45 -1.81 -9.68
CA ARG A 29 -3.77 -1.79 -10.33
C ARG A 29 -4.90 -1.26 -9.45
N LEU A 30 -4.72 -1.24 -8.14
CA LEU A 30 -5.66 -0.68 -7.17
C LEU A 30 -5.35 0.78 -6.80
N GLY A 31 -4.43 1.43 -7.54
CA GLY A 31 -4.09 2.84 -7.37
C GLY A 31 -3.01 3.10 -6.32
N TRP A 32 -2.33 2.07 -5.84
CA TRP A 32 -1.18 2.24 -4.94
C TRP A 32 0.05 2.61 -5.74
N THR A 33 0.87 3.49 -5.18
CA THR A 33 2.13 3.92 -5.78
C THR A 33 3.29 3.27 -5.03
N VAL A 34 4.29 2.75 -5.74
CA VAL A 34 5.54 2.27 -5.13
C VAL A 34 6.35 3.48 -4.69
N LEU A 35 6.69 3.53 -3.40
CA LEU A 35 7.59 4.54 -2.85
C LEU A 35 9.04 4.08 -2.88
N ARG A 36 9.28 2.80 -2.58
CA ARG A 36 10.62 2.21 -2.50
C ARG A 36 10.56 0.69 -2.66
N GLU A 37 11.60 0.14 -3.26
CA GLU A 37 11.94 -1.28 -3.18
C GLU A 37 13.03 -1.48 -2.13
N ASP A 38 12.90 -2.52 -1.31
CA ASP A 38 13.82 -2.80 -0.21
C ASP A 38 14.02 -4.31 -0.03
N ALA A 39 15.09 -4.69 0.66
CA ALA A 39 15.32 -6.06 1.09
C ALA A 39 14.96 -6.19 2.58
N TYR A 40 13.96 -7.00 2.91
CA TYR A 40 13.53 -7.24 4.28
C TYR A 40 13.48 -8.74 4.56
N GLN A 41 14.22 -9.18 5.59
CA GLN A 41 14.34 -10.61 5.96
C GLN A 41 14.74 -11.53 4.80
N GLY A 42 15.57 -11.03 3.88
CA GLY A 42 16.01 -11.78 2.71
C GLY A 42 15.02 -11.79 1.54
N GLU A 43 13.85 -11.18 1.69
CA GLU A 43 12.87 -11.01 0.61
C GLU A 43 12.94 -9.60 0.01
N GLN A 44 12.78 -9.50 -1.30
CA GLN A 44 12.53 -8.21 -1.96
C GLN A 44 11.09 -7.78 -1.67
N VAL A 45 10.93 -6.62 -1.08
CA VAL A 45 9.64 -6.01 -0.73
C VAL A 45 9.48 -4.66 -1.40
N ALA A 46 8.25 -4.33 -1.77
CA ALA A 46 7.88 -2.99 -2.21
C ALA A 46 7.11 -2.30 -1.08
N VAL A 47 7.58 -1.13 -0.67
CA VAL A 47 6.84 -0.19 0.17
C VAL A 47 5.99 0.69 -0.73
N MET A 48 4.70 0.78 -0.44
CA MET A 48 3.69 1.39 -1.28
C MET A 48 2.78 2.32 -0.47
N ALA A 49 2.25 3.34 -1.13
CA ALA A 49 1.28 4.27 -0.54
C ALA A 49 -0.01 4.36 -1.36
N LEU A 50 -1.11 4.63 -0.67
CA LEU A 50 -2.39 5.01 -1.26
C LEU A 50 -2.90 6.28 -0.59
N ARG A 51 -3.08 7.34 -1.37
CA ARG A 51 -3.70 8.56 -0.90
C ARG A 51 -5.22 8.38 -0.84
N LEU A 52 -5.82 8.77 0.27
CA LEU A 52 -7.27 8.75 0.46
C LEU A 52 -7.84 10.13 0.13
N ALA A 53 -9.00 10.15 -0.52
CA ALA A 53 -9.74 11.38 -0.86
C ALA A 53 -10.51 11.92 0.35
#